data_AF-A0A450SQ95-F1
#
_entry.id   AF-A0A450SQ95-F1
#
_cell.length_a   1.000
_cell.length_b   1.000
_cell.length_c   1.000
_cell.angle_alpha   90.00
_cell.angle_beta   90.00
_cell.angle_gamma   90.00
#
_symmetry.space_group_name_H-M   'P 1'
#
loop_
_entity.id
_entity.type
_entity.pdbx_description
1 polymer ?
#
loop_
_entity_poly.entity_id
_entity_poly.type
_entity_poly.pdbx_seq_one_letter_code
_entity_poly.pdbx_strand_id
1 'polypeptide(L)' 'MGLDETVDIHEEDRRIIIEPIRSSEYDLDRLLAQITPGNLHAEVDFGPAVGREKP' A
#
# COMPACT_ATOMS: atom_id res chain seq x y z
N MET A 1 7.82 6.14 -6.93
CA MET A 1 6.94 6.58 -8.02
C MET A 1 6.48 5.36 -8.80
N GLY A 2 5.45 4.72 -8.25
CA GLY A 2 4.59 3.80 -8.99
C GLY A 2 3.57 4.59 -9.82
N LEU A 3 2.87 3.93 -10.75
CA LEU A 3 1.90 4.59 -11.64
C LEU A 3 0.69 5.17 -10.88
N ASP A 4 0.34 4.59 -9.73
CA ASP A 4 -0.85 4.92 -8.94
C ASP A 4 -0.52 5.55 -7.57
N GLU A 5 0.66 6.15 -7.43
CA GLU A 5 1.08 6.78 -6.17
C GLU A 5 0.30 8.10 -5.94
N THR A 6 -0.23 8.29 -4.73
CA THR A 6 -0.94 9.53 -4.37
C THR A 6 0.04 10.69 -4.25
N VAL A 7 -0.30 11.84 -4.82
CA VAL A 7 0.53 13.06 -4.81
C VAL A 7 -0.23 14.23 -4.20
N ASP A 8 0.49 15.13 -3.54
CA ASP A 8 0.01 16.46 -3.18
C ASP A 8 0.31 17.44 -4.31
N ILE A 9 -0.61 18.39 -4.53
CA ILE A 9 -0.52 19.37 -5.62
C ILE A 9 -0.87 20.75 -5.07
N HIS A 10 0.09 21.67 -5.15
CA HIS A 10 -0.08 23.04 -4.71
C HIS A 10 0.72 24.04 -5.57
N GLU A 11 0.43 25.33 -5.40
CA GLU A 11 1.15 26.42 -6.08
C GLU A 11 2.14 27.09 -5.12
N GLU A 12 3.39 27.24 -5.57
CA GLU A 12 4.42 28.06 -4.91
C GLU A 12 5.16 28.89 -5.94
N ASP A 13 5.33 30.19 -5.68
CA ASP A 13 6.10 31.10 -6.54
C ASP A 13 5.77 31.00 -8.05
N ARG A 14 4.47 30.90 -8.39
CA ARG A 14 3.98 30.70 -9.77
C ARG A 14 4.44 29.40 -10.43
N ARG A 15 4.74 28.38 -9.63
CA ARG A 15 5.07 27.02 -10.06
C ARG A 15 4.07 26.05 -9.44
N ILE A 16 3.68 25.04 -10.22
CA ILE A 16 2.92 23.91 -9.70
C ILE A 16 3.93 22.92 -9.14
N ILE A 17 3.82 22.65 -7.84
CA ILE A 17 4.61 21.65 -7.14
C ILE A 17 3.77 20.37 -7.08
N ILE A 18 4.40 19.24 -7.39
CA ILE A 18 3.80 17.90 -7.29
C ILE A 18 4.76 17.04 -6.50
N GLU A 19 4.34 16.61 -5.32
CA GLU A 19 5.15 15.79 -4.44
C GLU A 19 4.44 14.50 -4.03
N PRO A 20 5.15 13.36 -3.95
CA PRO A 20 4.55 12.11 -3.51
C PRO A 20 4.11 12.23 -2.05
N ILE A 21 2.86 11.88 -1.77
CA ILE A 21 2.40 11.71 -0.40
C ILE A 21 3.04 10.42 0.12
N ARG A 22 4.13 10.57 0.87
CA ARG A 22 4.71 9.44 1.58
C ARG A 22 3.76 9.06 2.69
N SER A 23 3.13 7.89 2.57
CA SER A 23 2.49 7.25 3.71
C SER A 23 3.54 7.14 4.81
N SER A 24 3.19 7.56 6.02
CA SER A 24 4.04 7.43 7.22
C SER A 24 4.70 6.05 7.26
N GLU A 25 5.98 6.00 7.61
CA GLU A 25 6.69 4.76 7.86
C GLU A 25 5.84 3.88 8.78
N TYR A 26 5.48 2.70 8.29
CA TYR A 26 4.75 1.74 9.09
C TYR A 26 5.69 1.20 10.17
N ASP A 27 5.31 1.38 11.43
CA ASP A 27 6.01 0.76 12.55
C ASP A 27 5.46 -0.67 12.77
N LEU A 28 6.34 -1.67 12.65
CA LEU A 28 5.93 -3.07 12.74
C LEU A 28 5.31 -3.40 14.11
N ASP A 29 5.89 -2.89 15.19
CA ASP A 29 5.41 -3.14 16.54
C ASP A 29 3.99 -2.59 16.73
N ARG A 30 3.72 -1.38 16.20
CA ARG A 30 2.39 -0.76 16.19
C ARG A 30 1.39 -1.53 15.35
N LEU A 31 1.81 -2.14 14.24
CA LEU A 31 0.92 -2.98 13.43
C LEU A 31 0.55 -4.26 14.16
N LEU A 32 1.54 -4.95 14.73
CA LEU A 32 1.33 -6.19 15.48
C LEU A 32 0.45 -5.97 16.72
N ALA A 33 0.63 -4.86 17.43
CA ALA A 33 -0.17 -4.51 18.61
C ALA A 33 -1.67 -4.31 18.32
N GLN A 34 -2.06 -4.07 17.06
CA GLN A 34 -3.46 -3.89 16.65
C GLN A 34 -4.15 -5.20 16.23
N ILE A 35 -3.44 -6.33 16.23
CA ILE A 35 -4.03 -7.64 15.94
C ILE A 35 -4.94 -8.04 17.13
N THR A 36 -6.16 -8.45 16.82
CA THR A 36 -7.17 -8.91 17.76
C THR A 36 -7.78 -10.22 17.29
N PRO A 37 -8.40 -11.04 18.17
CA PRO A 37 -9.09 -12.25 17.73
C PRO A 37 -10.17 -12.00 16.67
N GLY A 38 -10.78 -10.81 16.64
CA GLY A 38 -11.83 -10.45 15.67
C GLY A 38 -11.33 -9.99 14.30
N ASN A 39 -10.05 -9.60 14.18
CA ASN A 39 -9.43 -9.23 12.91
C ASN A 39 -8.36 -10.23 12.43
N LEU A 40 -8.23 -11.36 13.13
CA LEU A 40 -7.35 -12.45 12.73
C LEU A 40 -7.99 -13.20 11.56
N HIS A 41 -7.46 -13.00 10.36
CA HIS A 41 -7.95 -13.64 9.15
C HIS A 41 -7.45 -15.09 9.10
N ALA A 42 -8.33 -16.02 8.69
CA ALA A 42 -7.93 -17.39 8.41
C ALA A 42 -7.13 -17.48 7.10
N GLU A 43 -6.48 -18.62 6.89
CA GLU A 43 -5.88 -18.94 5.59
C GLU A 43 -6.95 -18.90 4.48
N VAL A 44 -6.57 -18.34 3.34
CA VAL A 44 -7.41 -18.27 2.15
C VAL A 44 -6.69 -18.95 0.99
N ASP A 45 -7.40 -19.82 0.29
CA ASP A 45 -6.89 -20.51 -0.89
C ASP A 45 -6.75 -19.52 -2.05
N PHE A 46 -5.62 -19.56 -2.75
CA PHE A 46 -5.34 -18.70 -3.91
C PHE A 46 -6.15 -19.06 -5.16
N GLY A 47 -6.89 -20.16 -5.10
CA GLY A 47 -7.58 -20.78 -6.21
C GLY A 47 -6.68 -21.71 -7.02
N PRO A 48 -7.27 -22.43 -8.00
CA PRO A 48 -6.51 -23.23 -8.93
C PRO A 48 -5.61 -22.34 -9.81
N ALA A 49 -4.48 -22.89 -10.26
CA ALA A 49 -3.61 -22.20 -11.20
C ALA A 49 -4.35 -21.83 -12.50
N VAL A 50 -4.29 -20.55 -12.89
CA VAL A 50 -4.93 -20.02 -14.12
C VAL A 50 -3.93 -19.52 -15.18
N GLY A 51 -2.63 -19.56 -14.87
CA GLY A 51 -1.57 -19.13 -15.78
C GLY A 51 -1.28 -20.14 -16.91
N ARG A 52 -0.73 -19.64 -18.02
CA ARG A 52 -0.19 -20.46 -19.13
C ARG A 52 1.34 -20.45 -19.19
N GLU A 53 1.96 -20.14 -18.06
CA GLU A 53 3.41 -20.03 -17.98
C GLU A 53 4.01 -21.42 -18.19
N LYS A 54 5.08 -21.47 -18.99
CA LYS A 54 5.87 -22.71 -19.12
C LYS A 54 6.69 -22.86 -17.83
N PRO A 55 6.86 -24.11 -17.35
CA PRO A 55 7.61 -24.39 -16.13
C PRO A 55 9.08 -23.95 -16.22
#